data_AF-A0A956EXN7-F1
#
_entry.id   AF-A0A956EXN7-F1
#
_cell.length_a   1.000
_cell.length_b   1.000
_cell.length_c   1.000
_cell.angle_alpha   90.00
_cell.angle_beta   90.00
_cell.angle_gamma   90.00
#
_symmetry.space_group_name_H-M   'P 1'
#
loop_
_entity.id
_entity.type
_entity.pdbx_description
1 polymer ?
#
loop_
_entity_poly.entity_id
_entity_poly.type
_entity_poly.pdbx_seq_one_letter_code
_entity_poly.pdbx_strand_id
1 'polypeptide(L)'
;MNPVRQQPTRQRNAVNGALMLVVLGVSACATAGNAWMDEPLVASDDFGGGAPPEPTTRSTSAPPPLPVSARTLGEPPQREPGDPVDVRRLKGKVLGKFRNTYYDFPAEADYKGANVGLKDAQCKTIKSVPQDFFERLCVQGSGTLLSGQTVSFSRRDCECAPVCAKTKQKICFDALSPEKFPWGRGATGGPISPLLSIAADTGVLPFGTSVYIPEYDGMPVDDQGTRHVGCFSVQDRGTKGVGKHVDVFTGQESVTRVWNSLVPSNQGVTIVLDSPKCQRAPLPSMPAPEPPRKRERRDSEGR
;
A
#
# COMPACT_ATOMS: atom_id res chain seq x y z
N MET A 1 59.17 33.27 61.92
CA MET A 1 60.51 33.52 61.33
C MET A 1 60.79 32.40 60.32
N ASN A 2 60.95 32.76 59.03
CA ASN A 2 61.26 31.85 57.91
C ASN A 2 62.63 31.17 58.09
N PRO A 3 62.88 29.97 57.52
CA PRO A 3 63.35 29.85 56.12
C PRO A 3 62.73 28.64 55.36
N VAL A 4 62.39 28.69 54.07
CA VAL A 4 63.17 28.92 52.83
C VAL A 4 64.15 27.77 52.46
N ARG A 5 63.74 27.06 51.40
CA ARG A 5 64.47 26.32 50.34
C ARG A 5 65.49 25.24 50.73
N GLN A 6 65.34 24.08 50.08
CA GLN A 6 66.25 23.63 49.01
C GLN A 6 65.61 22.50 48.18
N GLN A 7 65.57 22.65 46.86
CA GLN A 7 65.52 21.55 45.90
C GLN A 7 66.96 21.13 45.59
N PRO A 8 67.20 19.87 45.18
CA PRO A 8 67.76 19.74 43.83
C PRO A 8 67.31 18.52 43.02
N THR A 9 67.30 18.77 41.71
CA THR A 9 67.75 17.91 40.59
C THR A 9 67.03 16.59 40.25
N ARG A 10 66.32 16.69 39.12
CA ARG A 10 66.06 15.70 38.06
C ARG A 10 67.11 14.58 37.94
N GLN A 11 66.60 13.35 37.81
CA GLN A 11 67.19 12.35 36.91
C GLN A 11 66.07 11.73 36.06
N ARG A 12 66.26 11.83 34.74
CA ARG A 12 65.42 11.25 33.70
C ARG A 12 65.66 9.74 33.67
N ASN A 13 64.60 8.96 33.48
CA ASN A 13 64.66 7.74 32.66
C ASN A 13 63.30 7.52 32.01
N ALA A 14 63.32 7.51 30.68
CA ALA A 14 62.22 7.10 29.83
C ALA A 14 62.24 5.58 29.71
N VAL A 15 61.13 4.91 29.97
CA VAL A 15 60.89 3.53 29.52
C VAL A 15 59.43 3.43 29.07
N ASN A 16 59.28 3.40 27.74
CA ASN A 16 58.39 2.56 26.94
C ASN A 16 56.96 2.29 27.44
N GLY A 17 56.05 3.09 26.87
CA GLY A 17 54.86 2.65 26.13
C GLY A 17 54.32 1.25 26.36
N ALA A 18 53.18 1.20 27.04
CA ALA A 18 52.14 0.20 26.81
C ALA A 18 50.80 0.96 26.75
N LEU A 19 50.43 1.40 25.54
CA LEU A 19 49.13 2.00 25.27
C LEU A 19 48.10 0.86 25.24
N MET A 20 47.44 0.63 26.36
CA MET A 20 46.23 -0.19 26.45
C MET A 20 45.12 0.49 25.65
N LEU A 21 44.96 0.05 24.40
CA LEU A 21 43.86 0.42 23.51
C LEU A 21 42.60 -0.29 24.03
N VAL A 22 41.87 0.39 24.92
CA VAL A 22 40.53 -0.04 25.32
C VAL A 22 39.61 0.16 24.12
N VAL A 23 39.37 -0.93 23.40
CA VAL A 23 38.32 -1.02 22.38
C VAL A 23 36.99 -0.98 23.11
N LEU A 24 36.44 0.23 23.29
CA LEU A 24 35.04 0.41 23.62
C LEU A 24 34.23 -0.09 22.43
N GLY A 25 33.76 -1.33 22.54
CA GLY A 25 32.76 -1.89 21.64
C GLY A 25 31.52 -1.01 21.68
N VAL A 26 31.38 -0.17 20.66
CA VAL A 26 30.13 0.51 20.36
C VAL A 26 29.16 -0.57 19.92
N SER A 27 28.36 -1.09 20.85
CA SER A 27 27.15 -1.82 20.51
C SER A 27 26.26 -0.87 19.72
N ALA A 28 26.33 -0.99 18.40
CA ALA A 28 25.39 -0.37 17.49
C ALA A 28 24.01 -0.95 17.80
N CYS A 29 23.25 -0.25 18.65
CA CYS A 29 21.80 -0.40 18.67
C CYS A 29 21.30 0.11 17.32
N ALA A 30 21.18 -0.80 16.35
CA ALA A 30 20.44 -0.58 15.13
C ALA A 30 19.01 -0.18 15.53
N THR A 31 18.71 1.11 15.43
CA THR A 31 17.33 1.57 15.35
C THR A 31 16.77 0.99 14.06
N ALA A 32 15.88 0.01 14.18
CA ALA A 32 15.13 -0.58 13.09
C ALA A 32 14.28 0.51 12.41
N GLY A 33 14.88 1.26 11.49
CA GLY A 33 14.20 1.77 10.31
C GLY A 33 13.91 0.58 9.40
N ASN A 34 12.77 0.61 8.72
CA ASN A 34 12.12 -0.50 8.02
C ASN A 34 12.96 -1.15 6.89
N ALA A 35 14.03 -1.87 7.24
CA ALA A 35 14.92 -2.57 6.31
C ALA A 35 14.26 -3.76 5.58
N TRP A 36 13.04 -4.14 5.97
CA TRP A 36 12.28 -5.23 5.33
C TRP A 36 11.56 -4.78 4.04
N MET A 37 11.59 -3.49 3.69
CA MET A 37 11.04 -2.96 2.44
C MET A 37 11.88 -3.31 1.20
N ASP A 38 13.11 -3.77 1.39
CA ASP A 38 14.08 -4.10 0.33
C ASP A 38 14.22 -5.60 0.08
N GLU A 39 13.42 -6.45 0.72
CA GLU A 39 13.47 -7.89 0.46
C GLU A 39 12.97 -8.19 -0.96
N PRO A 40 13.80 -8.84 -1.82
CA PRO A 40 13.36 -9.28 -3.13
C PRO A 40 12.29 -10.35 -2.95
N LEU A 41 11.10 -10.09 -3.49
CA LEU A 41 10.03 -11.07 -3.51
C LEU A 41 10.47 -12.24 -4.40
N VAL A 42 10.55 -13.43 -3.82
CA VAL A 42 10.57 -14.67 -4.59
C VAL A 42 9.33 -14.72 -5.46
N ALA A 43 9.51 -14.94 -6.76
CA ALA A 43 8.42 -15.16 -7.70
C ALA A 43 7.61 -16.36 -7.21
N SER A 44 6.44 -16.12 -6.63
CA SER A 44 5.53 -17.20 -6.27
C SER A 44 4.69 -17.54 -7.50
N ASP A 45 4.62 -18.84 -7.77
CA ASP A 45 4.15 -19.45 -9.01
C ASP A 45 2.75 -18.99 -9.44
N ASP A 46 2.60 -18.86 -10.76
CA ASP A 46 1.36 -18.67 -11.50
C ASP A 46 0.27 -19.66 -11.07
N PHE A 47 -0.65 -19.23 -10.21
CA PHE A 47 -1.93 -19.91 -10.05
C PHE A 47 -2.89 -19.43 -11.13
N GLY A 48 -2.92 -20.19 -12.21
CA GLY A 48 -3.81 -20.03 -13.36
C GLY A 48 -5.27 -19.94 -12.95
N GLY A 49 -5.89 -18.79 -13.25
CA GLY A 49 -7.34 -18.66 -13.28
C GLY A 49 -7.87 -19.42 -14.50
N GLY A 50 -8.50 -20.56 -14.25
CA GLY A 50 -9.22 -21.32 -15.27
C GLY A 50 -10.29 -20.47 -15.95
N ALA A 51 -10.34 -20.59 -17.28
CA ALA A 51 -11.37 -19.96 -18.11
C ALA A 51 -12.78 -20.47 -17.72
N PRO A 52 -13.80 -19.60 -17.66
CA PRO A 52 -15.18 -20.05 -17.50
C PRO A 52 -15.70 -20.72 -18.78
N PRO A 53 -16.59 -21.72 -18.69
CA PRO A 53 -17.15 -22.40 -19.85
C PRO A 53 -18.09 -21.49 -20.66
N GLU A 54 -18.07 -21.69 -21.99
CA GLU A 54 -18.93 -20.99 -22.96
C GLU A 54 -20.42 -21.15 -22.63
N PRO A 55 -21.23 -20.07 -22.68
CA PRO A 55 -22.67 -20.18 -22.60
C PRO A 55 -23.27 -20.49 -23.99
N THR A 56 -23.99 -21.61 -24.05
CA THR A 56 -24.92 -22.01 -25.12
C THR A 56 -25.91 -20.89 -25.47
N THR A 57 -26.04 -20.65 -26.78
CA THR A 57 -26.93 -19.69 -27.41
C THR A 57 -28.41 -20.02 -27.15
N ARG A 58 -29.12 -19.11 -26.48
CA ARG A 58 -30.59 -19.06 -26.50
C ARG A 58 -31.05 -17.70 -27.00
N SER A 59 -31.62 -17.72 -28.19
CA SER A 59 -32.19 -16.57 -28.88
C SER A 59 -33.46 -16.10 -28.16
N THR A 60 -33.43 -14.89 -27.62
CA THR A 60 -34.62 -14.14 -27.19
C THR A 60 -34.57 -12.75 -27.83
N SER A 61 -35.63 -12.43 -28.58
CA SER A 61 -35.87 -11.17 -29.27
C SER A 61 -35.83 -9.97 -28.34
N ALA A 62 -35.00 -8.98 -28.68
CA ALA A 62 -34.86 -7.72 -27.95
C ALA A 62 -36.06 -6.77 -28.19
N PRO A 63 -36.52 -6.02 -27.17
CA PRO A 63 -37.48 -4.92 -27.35
C PRO A 63 -36.83 -3.69 -28.02
N PRO A 64 -37.62 -2.81 -28.66
CA PRO A 64 -37.10 -1.65 -29.39
C PRO A 64 -36.40 -0.64 -28.48
N PRO A 65 -35.39 0.09 -28.99
CA PRO A 65 -34.64 1.07 -28.20
C PRO A 65 -35.53 2.24 -27.78
N LEU A 66 -35.39 2.64 -26.51
CA LEU A 66 -35.99 3.85 -25.96
C LEU A 66 -35.42 5.10 -26.66
N PRO A 67 -36.20 6.20 -26.71
CA PRO A 67 -35.80 7.42 -27.40
C PRO A 67 -34.54 8.02 -26.77
N VAL A 68 -33.60 8.36 -27.65
CA VAL A 68 -32.33 9.03 -27.32
C VAL A 68 -32.64 10.37 -26.67
N SER A 69 -32.28 10.51 -25.39
CA SER A 69 -32.36 11.77 -24.66
C SER A 69 -31.54 12.84 -25.39
N ALA A 70 -32.17 13.98 -25.68
CA ALA A 70 -31.53 15.11 -26.34
C ALA A 70 -30.41 15.65 -25.45
N ARG A 71 -29.15 15.46 -25.87
CA ARG A 71 -27.98 16.07 -25.22
C ARG A 71 -28.03 17.59 -25.43
N THR A 72 -27.89 18.35 -24.36
CA THR A 72 -27.74 19.81 -24.39
C THR A 72 -26.45 20.18 -25.12
N LEU A 73 -26.53 21.08 -26.10
CA LEU A 73 -25.39 21.64 -26.82
C LEU A 73 -24.46 22.36 -25.84
N GLY A 74 -23.33 21.73 -25.49
CA GLY A 74 -22.29 22.33 -24.63
C GLY A 74 -21.61 21.37 -23.66
N GLU A 75 -22.20 20.20 -23.39
CA GLU A 75 -21.57 19.23 -22.50
C GLU A 75 -20.48 18.44 -23.26
N PRO A 76 -19.23 18.38 -22.75
CA PRO A 76 -18.21 17.57 -23.38
C PRO A 76 -18.69 16.11 -23.40
N PRO A 77 -18.43 15.35 -24.49
CA PRO A 77 -18.89 13.98 -24.60
C PRO A 77 -18.38 13.17 -23.41
N GLN A 78 -19.30 12.76 -22.54
CA GLN A 78 -19.01 11.75 -21.52
C GLN A 78 -18.70 10.46 -22.27
N ARG A 79 -17.53 9.89 -21.99
CA ARG A 79 -17.08 8.63 -22.57
C ARG A 79 -17.84 7.50 -21.91
N GLU A 80 -18.39 6.58 -22.70
CA GLU A 80 -19.04 5.40 -22.14
C GLU A 80 -17.96 4.40 -21.69
N PRO A 81 -18.14 3.70 -20.56
CA PRO A 81 -17.25 2.62 -20.16
C PRO A 81 -17.09 1.60 -21.29
N GLY A 82 -15.85 1.36 -21.73
CA GLY A 82 -15.52 0.42 -22.81
C GLY A 82 -15.26 1.05 -24.18
N ASP A 83 -15.51 2.35 -24.39
CA ASP A 83 -15.11 3.03 -25.63
C ASP A 83 -13.59 2.87 -25.86
N PRO A 84 -13.10 2.70 -27.10
CA PRO A 84 -11.66 2.68 -27.37
C PRO A 84 -10.96 3.99 -26.96
N VAL A 85 -9.79 3.90 -26.32
CA VAL A 85 -8.98 5.08 -25.99
C VAL A 85 -8.29 5.60 -27.25
N ASP A 86 -8.63 6.82 -27.70
CA ASP A 86 -7.81 7.51 -28.71
C ASP A 86 -6.54 8.08 -28.08
N VAL A 87 -5.48 7.27 -28.07
CA VAL A 87 -4.18 7.62 -27.49
C VAL A 87 -3.56 8.89 -28.09
N ARG A 88 -3.94 9.27 -29.32
CA ARG A 88 -3.41 10.46 -30.01
C ARG A 88 -3.93 11.76 -29.40
N ARG A 89 -5.05 11.71 -28.69
CA ARG A 89 -5.66 12.86 -28.01
C ARG A 89 -5.23 13.00 -26.56
N LEU A 90 -4.50 12.04 -26.02
CA LEU A 90 -4.04 12.07 -24.64
C LEU A 90 -2.90 13.06 -24.48
N LYS A 91 -2.97 13.87 -23.42
CA LYS A 91 -1.87 14.75 -23.00
C LYS A 91 -1.07 14.05 -21.91
N GLY A 92 0.25 14.04 -22.05
CA GLY A 92 1.18 13.35 -21.14
C GLY A 92 1.99 12.26 -21.85
N LYS A 93 2.83 11.55 -21.09
CA LYS A 93 3.66 10.46 -21.59
C LYS A 93 2.92 9.12 -21.45
N VAL A 94 2.53 8.54 -22.58
CA VAL A 94 1.87 7.22 -22.62
C VAL A 94 2.92 6.12 -22.44
N LEU A 95 2.79 5.30 -21.39
CA LEU A 95 3.68 4.13 -21.13
C LEU A 95 3.17 2.83 -21.79
N GLY A 96 1.93 2.86 -22.29
CA GLY A 96 1.25 1.73 -22.92
C GLY A 96 0.21 1.08 -22.01
N LYS A 97 -0.19 -0.14 -22.36
CA LYS A 97 -1.18 -0.91 -21.61
C LYS A 97 -0.54 -1.69 -20.47
N PHE A 98 -1.18 -1.64 -19.30
CA PHE A 98 -0.82 -2.37 -18.09
C PHE A 98 -1.99 -3.27 -17.73
N ARG A 99 -1.74 -4.53 -17.35
CA ARG A 99 -2.77 -5.42 -16.80
C ARG A 99 -3.41 -4.72 -15.58
N ASN A 100 -4.72 -4.76 -15.46
CA ASN A 100 -5.46 -4.20 -14.31
C ASN A 100 -6.09 -5.31 -13.47
N THR A 101 -6.05 -5.14 -12.15
CA THR A 101 -6.85 -5.91 -11.19
C THR A 101 -7.43 -4.97 -10.14
N TYR A 102 -8.18 -5.53 -9.20
CA TYR A 102 -8.70 -4.81 -8.04
C TYR A 102 -8.37 -5.55 -6.75
N TYR A 103 -8.20 -4.77 -5.70
CA TYR A 103 -8.13 -5.26 -4.33
C TYR A 103 -8.99 -4.38 -3.41
N ASP A 104 -9.56 -5.02 -2.40
CA ASP A 104 -10.54 -4.44 -1.47
C ASP A 104 -10.03 -4.45 -0.03
N PHE A 105 -10.87 -3.98 0.88
CA PHE A 105 -10.61 -3.79 2.29
C PHE A 105 -11.70 -4.50 3.10
N PRO A 106 -11.51 -5.78 3.44
CA PRO A 106 -12.51 -6.60 4.11
C PRO A 106 -12.88 -6.03 5.49
N ALA A 107 -14.17 -6.10 5.82
CA ALA A 107 -14.67 -5.82 7.16
C ALA A 107 -14.99 -7.13 7.88
N GLU A 108 -14.52 -7.28 9.12
CA GLU A 108 -14.72 -8.49 9.93
C GLU A 108 -16.22 -8.85 10.08
N ALA A 109 -17.09 -7.84 10.09
CA ALA A 109 -18.54 -7.98 10.21
C ALA A 109 -19.19 -8.85 9.10
N ASP A 110 -18.54 -8.94 7.94
CA ASP A 110 -19.06 -9.68 6.78
C ASP A 110 -18.75 -11.18 6.85
N TYR A 111 -17.99 -11.62 7.86
CA TYR A 111 -17.48 -12.98 7.96
C TYR A 111 -17.94 -13.68 9.24
N LYS A 112 -18.03 -15.00 9.16
CA LYS A 112 -18.44 -15.88 10.26
C LYS A 112 -17.54 -17.13 10.26
N GLY A 113 -17.58 -17.91 11.34
CA GLY A 113 -16.90 -19.20 11.40
C GLY A 113 -16.05 -19.37 12.65
N ALA A 114 -15.17 -20.37 12.62
CA ALA A 114 -14.20 -20.61 13.69
C ALA A 114 -13.24 -19.43 13.81
N ASN A 115 -12.83 -19.12 15.05
CA ASN A 115 -11.95 -17.99 15.30
C ASN A 115 -10.47 -18.39 15.27
N VAL A 116 -9.65 -17.49 14.77
CA VAL A 116 -8.19 -17.57 14.75
C VAL A 116 -7.58 -16.29 15.32
N GLY A 117 -6.46 -16.44 16.02
CA GLY A 117 -5.76 -15.30 16.61
C GLY A 117 -4.99 -14.50 15.57
N LEU A 118 -5.40 -13.26 15.33
CA LEU A 118 -4.63 -12.27 14.56
C LEU A 118 -3.41 -11.83 15.39
N LYS A 119 -2.21 -12.00 14.84
CA LYS A 119 -0.94 -11.75 15.55
C LYS A 119 -0.28 -10.47 15.09
N ASP A 120 0.34 -9.77 16.04
CA ASP A 120 1.29 -8.69 15.76
C ASP A 120 2.73 -9.20 15.63
N ALA A 121 3.62 -8.31 15.20
CA ALA A 121 5.03 -8.65 14.99
C ALA A 121 5.75 -9.12 16.27
N GLN A 122 5.23 -8.80 17.46
CA GLN A 122 5.70 -9.25 18.77
C GLN A 122 5.00 -10.55 19.23
N CYS A 123 4.27 -11.22 18.35
CA CYS A 123 3.54 -12.45 18.60
C CYS A 123 2.39 -12.35 19.62
N LYS A 124 2.00 -11.13 19.97
CA LYS A 124 0.83 -10.89 20.79
C LYS A 124 -0.42 -10.95 19.91
N THR A 125 -1.48 -11.50 20.48
CA THR A 125 -2.79 -11.53 19.80
C THR A 125 -3.41 -10.14 19.84
N ILE A 126 -3.67 -9.56 18.68
CA ILE A 126 -4.44 -8.32 18.52
C ILE A 126 -5.91 -8.62 18.83
N LYS A 127 -6.47 -9.61 18.13
CA LYS A 127 -7.87 -10.04 18.25
C LYS A 127 -8.03 -11.48 17.79
N SER A 128 -9.04 -12.18 18.31
CA SER A 128 -9.51 -13.44 17.73
C SER A 128 -10.64 -13.13 16.75
N VAL A 129 -10.47 -13.49 15.49
CA VAL A 129 -11.33 -13.11 14.35
C VAL A 129 -11.77 -14.35 13.56
N PRO A 130 -12.87 -14.30 12.79
CA PRO A 130 -13.28 -15.43 11.95
C PRO A 130 -12.19 -15.86 10.97
N GLN A 131 -12.02 -17.17 10.76
CA GLN A 131 -11.01 -17.74 9.86
C GLN A 131 -11.16 -17.19 8.44
N ASP A 132 -12.38 -17.06 7.92
CA ASP A 132 -12.61 -16.56 6.57
C ASP A 132 -12.18 -15.08 6.45
N PHE A 133 -12.38 -14.27 7.49
CA PHE A 133 -11.87 -12.91 7.53
C PHE A 133 -10.34 -12.91 7.54
N PHE A 134 -9.70 -13.75 8.37
CA PHE A 134 -8.24 -13.88 8.39
C PHE A 134 -7.67 -14.26 7.01
N GLU A 135 -8.28 -15.22 6.32
CA GLU A 135 -7.86 -15.62 4.97
C GLU A 135 -8.01 -14.51 3.94
N ARG A 136 -9.08 -13.70 4.03
CA ARG A 136 -9.25 -12.53 3.15
C ARG A 136 -8.25 -11.44 3.49
N LEU A 137 -8.04 -11.17 4.77
CA LEU A 137 -7.05 -10.21 5.25
C LEU A 137 -5.62 -10.59 4.81
N CYS A 138 -5.27 -11.88 4.78
CA CYS A 138 -4.00 -12.36 4.25
C CYS A 138 -3.78 -12.04 2.76
N VAL A 139 -4.84 -12.03 1.97
CA VAL A 139 -4.78 -11.75 0.52
C VAL A 139 -4.78 -10.25 0.27
N GLN A 140 -5.64 -9.50 0.96
CA GLN A 140 -5.84 -8.07 0.75
C GLN A 140 -4.83 -7.19 1.48
N GLY A 141 -4.22 -7.71 2.55
CA GLY A 141 -3.20 -7.04 3.33
C GLY A 141 -3.72 -6.09 4.42
N SER A 142 -4.93 -5.53 4.30
CA SER A 142 -5.52 -4.68 5.34
C SER A 142 -7.03 -4.90 5.48
N GLY A 143 -7.62 -4.49 6.61
CA GLY A 143 -9.07 -4.60 6.85
C GLY A 143 -9.51 -3.93 8.15
N THR A 144 -10.82 -3.96 8.42
CA THR A 144 -11.40 -3.40 9.64
C THR A 144 -11.97 -4.49 10.55
N LEU A 145 -11.62 -4.41 11.83
CA LEU A 145 -12.17 -5.26 12.88
C LEU A 145 -13.58 -4.81 13.30
N LEU A 146 -14.33 -5.68 13.95
CA LEU A 146 -15.65 -5.38 14.52
C LEU A 146 -15.63 -4.23 15.54
N SER A 147 -14.48 -3.97 16.16
CA SER A 147 -14.26 -2.84 17.05
C SER A 147 -14.16 -1.49 16.32
N GLY A 148 -14.15 -1.48 14.99
CA GLY A 148 -13.84 -0.31 14.17
C GLY A 148 -12.34 -0.04 14.02
N GLN A 149 -11.48 -0.86 14.62
CA GLN A 149 -10.03 -0.72 14.51
C GLN A 149 -9.55 -1.21 13.14
N THR A 150 -8.71 -0.43 12.49
CA THR A 150 -8.03 -0.84 11.26
C THR A 150 -6.83 -1.74 11.58
N VAL A 151 -6.66 -2.82 10.83
CA VAL A 151 -5.47 -3.65 10.85
C VAL A 151 -4.82 -3.67 9.48
N SER A 152 -3.49 -3.73 9.44
CA SER A 152 -2.74 -3.71 8.18
C SER A 152 -1.51 -4.59 8.27
N PHE A 153 -1.06 -5.09 7.12
CA PHE A 153 0.11 -5.91 6.97
C PHE A 153 1.33 -5.26 7.65
N SER A 154 2.05 -6.07 8.43
CA SER A 154 3.26 -5.65 9.14
C SER A 154 4.49 -6.35 8.58
N ARG A 155 4.49 -7.69 8.56
CA ARG A 155 5.62 -8.47 8.01
C ARG A 155 5.21 -9.88 7.59
N ARG A 156 6.01 -10.46 6.68
CA ARG A 156 5.95 -11.89 6.34
C ARG A 156 6.78 -12.73 7.32
N ASP A 157 6.71 -14.04 7.13
CA ASP A 157 7.47 -15.06 7.84
C ASP A 157 7.41 -14.93 9.37
N CYS A 158 6.23 -14.52 9.85
CA CYS A 158 6.00 -14.35 11.27
C CYS A 158 5.76 -15.72 11.93
N GLU A 159 6.76 -16.27 12.62
CA GLU A 159 6.75 -17.66 13.11
C GLU A 159 5.49 -18.07 13.89
N CYS A 160 4.97 -17.15 14.69
CA CYS A 160 3.81 -17.32 15.56
C CYS A 160 2.45 -17.07 14.89
N ALA A 161 2.43 -16.54 13.67
CA ALA A 161 1.20 -16.34 12.93
C ALA A 161 0.72 -17.68 12.33
N PRO A 162 -0.61 -17.88 12.25
CA PRO A 162 -1.17 -18.96 11.45
C PRO A 162 -0.72 -18.86 9.98
N VAL A 163 -0.64 -20.00 9.31
CA VAL A 163 -0.36 -20.03 7.87
C VAL A 163 -1.65 -19.64 7.13
N CYS A 164 -1.56 -18.60 6.30
CA CYS A 164 -2.63 -18.22 5.38
C CYS A 164 -2.82 -19.34 4.35
N ALA A 165 -4.00 -19.94 4.28
CA ALA A 165 -4.26 -21.10 3.41
C ALA A 165 -4.06 -20.76 1.92
N LYS A 166 -4.40 -19.55 1.49
CA LYS A 166 -4.28 -19.12 0.08
C LYS A 166 -2.88 -18.72 -0.34
N THR A 167 -2.17 -17.96 0.49
CA THR A 167 -0.83 -17.42 0.15
C THR A 167 0.31 -18.32 0.64
N LYS A 168 0.02 -19.31 1.50
CA LYS A 168 1.01 -20.19 2.17
C LYS A 168 2.03 -19.45 3.02
N GLN A 169 1.76 -18.20 3.38
CA GLN A 169 2.64 -17.35 4.16
C GLN A 169 2.14 -17.21 5.60
N LYS A 170 3.07 -16.90 6.51
CA LYS A 170 2.74 -16.50 7.87
C LYS A 170 2.85 -14.99 8.00
N ILE A 171 1.73 -14.30 8.19
CA ILE A 171 1.67 -12.84 8.16
C ILE A 171 1.32 -12.30 9.54
N CYS A 172 2.08 -11.30 10.00
CA CYS A 172 1.73 -10.50 11.17
C CYS A 172 1.18 -9.13 10.74
N PHE A 173 0.34 -8.56 11.59
CA PHE A 173 -0.41 -7.34 11.33
C PHE A 173 -0.14 -6.30 12.41
N ASP A 174 -0.26 -5.02 12.05
CA ASP A 174 -0.28 -3.93 13.00
C ASP A 174 -1.73 -3.49 13.23
N ALA A 175 -2.07 -3.23 14.48
CA ALA A 175 -3.30 -2.53 14.83
C ALA A 175 -3.06 -1.02 14.67
N LEU A 176 -3.80 -0.39 13.76
CA LEU A 176 -3.64 1.00 13.37
C LEU A 176 -4.77 1.88 13.96
N SER A 177 -4.50 3.17 14.06
CA SER A 177 -5.53 4.17 14.38
C SER A 177 -6.41 4.39 13.14
N PRO A 178 -7.74 4.16 13.22
CA PRO A 178 -8.64 4.34 12.09
C PRO A 178 -8.76 5.81 11.65
N GLU A 179 -8.46 6.77 12.53
CA GLU A 179 -8.43 8.19 12.20
C GLU A 179 -7.26 8.53 11.27
N LYS A 180 -6.12 7.85 11.43
CA LYS A 180 -4.91 8.07 10.62
C LYS A 180 -4.85 7.16 9.39
N PHE A 181 -5.36 5.94 9.52
CA PHE A 181 -5.29 4.90 8.50
C PHE A 181 -6.66 4.26 8.30
N PRO A 182 -7.69 5.01 7.87
CA PRO A 182 -9.06 4.49 7.76
C PRO A 182 -9.17 3.27 6.85
N TRP A 183 -8.30 3.20 5.84
CA TRP A 183 -8.26 2.14 4.84
C TRP A 183 -6.95 1.35 4.84
N GLY A 184 -6.21 1.39 5.95
CA GLY A 184 -4.94 0.72 6.09
C GLY A 184 -3.76 1.57 5.61
N ARG A 185 -2.59 0.92 5.58
CA ARG A 185 -1.29 1.54 5.34
C ARG A 185 -0.68 0.93 4.07
N GLY A 186 -0.28 1.77 3.13
CA GLY A 186 0.42 1.35 1.93
C GLY A 186 1.90 1.05 2.20
N ALA A 187 2.59 0.53 1.19
CA ALA A 187 4.01 0.16 1.28
C ALA A 187 4.96 1.32 1.63
N THR A 188 4.58 2.59 1.46
CA THR A 188 5.41 3.73 1.92
C THR A 188 5.24 4.06 3.40
N GLY A 189 4.30 3.39 4.09
CA GLY A 189 3.91 3.69 5.46
C GLY A 189 2.82 4.77 5.60
N GLY A 190 2.39 5.39 4.49
CA GLY A 190 1.27 6.34 4.47
C GLY A 190 -0.11 5.68 4.35
N PRO A 191 -1.21 6.42 4.58
CA PRO A 191 -2.56 5.90 4.37
C PRO A 191 -2.86 5.74 2.88
N ILE A 192 -3.62 4.69 2.54
CA ILE A 192 -4.21 4.51 1.21
C ILE A 192 -5.66 4.99 1.19
N SER A 193 -6.18 5.28 0.01
CA SER A 193 -7.49 5.88 -0.21
C SER A 193 -8.22 5.18 -1.36
N PRO A 194 -9.46 4.71 -1.14
CA PRO A 194 -10.27 4.07 -2.16
C PRO A 194 -10.37 4.94 -3.42
N LEU A 195 -10.22 4.28 -4.56
CA LEU A 195 -10.29 4.87 -5.90
C LEU A 195 -9.24 5.94 -6.18
N LEU A 196 -8.29 6.18 -5.28
CA LEU A 196 -7.18 7.12 -5.49
C LEU A 196 -5.82 6.43 -5.42
N SER A 197 -5.72 5.32 -4.69
CA SER A 197 -4.47 4.56 -4.55
C SER A 197 -4.43 3.37 -5.49
N ILE A 198 -3.24 3.11 -6.04
CA ILE A 198 -2.94 1.87 -6.77
C ILE A 198 -1.70 1.18 -6.20
N ALA A 199 -1.67 -0.14 -6.33
CA ALA A 199 -0.47 -0.94 -6.18
C ALA A 199 0.17 -1.19 -7.54
N ALA A 200 1.50 -1.06 -7.65
CA ALA A 200 2.21 -1.28 -8.91
C ALA A 200 3.64 -1.82 -8.67
N ASP A 201 4.32 -2.21 -9.75
CA ASP A 201 5.77 -2.43 -9.74
C ASP A 201 6.50 -1.09 -9.61
N THR A 202 7.20 -0.88 -8.49
CA THR A 202 7.91 0.37 -8.22
C THR A 202 9.18 0.57 -9.04
N GLY A 203 9.70 -0.47 -9.69
CA GLY A 203 10.75 -0.35 -10.70
C GLY A 203 10.25 0.28 -12.01
N VAL A 204 8.94 0.21 -12.28
CA VAL A 204 8.30 0.79 -13.47
C VAL A 204 7.57 2.10 -13.13
N LEU A 205 6.82 2.11 -12.03
CA LEU A 205 6.06 3.24 -11.53
C LEU A 205 6.48 3.53 -10.07
N PRO A 206 7.45 4.42 -9.84
CA PRO A 206 7.92 4.73 -8.49
C PRO A 206 6.79 5.18 -7.55
N PHE A 207 6.97 4.96 -6.25
CA PHE A 207 6.02 5.47 -5.25
C PHE A 207 5.79 6.98 -5.37
N GLY A 208 4.55 7.39 -5.10
CA GLY A 208 4.10 8.78 -5.23
C GLY A 208 3.84 9.23 -6.66
N THR A 209 4.15 8.42 -7.68
CA THR A 209 3.85 8.74 -9.08
C THR A 209 2.34 8.89 -9.26
N SER A 210 1.93 10.05 -9.79
CA SER A 210 0.56 10.26 -10.25
C SER A 210 0.38 9.72 -11.66
N VAL A 211 -0.60 8.85 -11.85
CA VAL A 211 -0.93 8.25 -13.14
C VAL A 211 -2.33 8.65 -13.56
N TYR A 212 -2.49 8.98 -14.84
CA TYR A 212 -3.80 9.09 -15.47
C TYR A 212 -4.10 7.80 -16.21
N ILE A 213 -5.28 7.25 -15.96
CA ILE A 213 -5.80 6.03 -16.57
C ILE A 213 -7.16 6.38 -17.21
N PRO A 214 -7.21 6.64 -18.52
CA PRO A 214 -8.38 7.18 -19.19
C PRO A 214 -9.57 6.23 -19.21
N GLU A 215 -9.37 4.93 -19.01
CA GLU A 215 -10.44 3.94 -18.85
C GLU A 215 -11.25 4.15 -17.55
N TYR A 216 -10.67 4.78 -16.53
CA TYR A 216 -11.34 5.10 -15.26
C TYR A 216 -11.87 6.53 -15.17
N ASP A 217 -11.73 7.32 -16.23
CA ASP A 217 -12.20 8.70 -16.27
C ASP A 217 -13.70 8.74 -16.58
N GLY A 218 -14.48 9.38 -15.71
CA GLY A 218 -15.95 9.40 -15.76
C GLY A 218 -16.63 8.23 -15.03
N MET A 219 -15.88 7.33 -14.38
CA MET A 219 -16.48 6.23 -13.62
C MET A 219 -17.18 6.73 -12.36
N PRO A 220 -18.28 6.07 -11.91
CA PRO A 220 -18.97 6.47 -10.69
C PRO A 220 -18.10 6.18 -9.46
N VAL A 221 -17.94 7.18 -8.60
CA VAL A 221 -17.29 7.04 -7.28
C VAL A 221 -18.32 6.67 -6.22
N ASP A 222 -19.50 7.27 -6.31
CA ASP A 222 -20.63 7.09 -5.40
C ASP A 222 -21.96 7.11 -6.16
N ASP A 223 -23.05 6.89 -5.44
CA ASP A 223 -24.43 6.97 -5.94
C ASP A 223 -24.93 8.43 -6.07
N GLN A 224 -24.19 9.40 -5.52
CA GLN A 224 -24.52 10.82 -5.55
C GLN A 224 -24.12 11.50 -6.86
N GLY A 225 -23.49 10.74 -7.77
CA GLY A 225 -23.11 11.20 -9.10
C GLY A 225 -21.69 11.73 -9.19
N THR A 226 -20.87 11.62 -8.14
CA THR A 226 -19.46 11.96 -8.20
C THR A 226 -18.75 11.08 -9.23
N ARG A 227 -17.98 11.72 -10.12
CA ARG A 227 -17.25 11.05 -11.19
C ARG A 227 -15.76 11.03 -10.90
N HIS A 228 -15.17 9.87 -11.11
CA HIS A 228 -13.74 9.65 -11.00
C HIS A 228 -13.02 10.35 -12.16
N VAL A 229 -11.90 11.02 -11.90
CA VAL A 229 -11.18 11.82 -12.91
C VAL A 229 -10.08 11.02 -13.63
N GLY A 230 -10.05 9.71 -13.42
CA GLY A 230 -9.04 8.79 -13.96
C GLY A 230 -7.65 8.93 -13.33
N CYS A 231 -7.49 9.67 -12.24
CA CYS A 231 -6.19 9.93 -11.63
C CYS A 231 -5.96 9.09 -10.37
N PHE A 232 -4.80 8.45 -10.30
CA PHE A 232 -4.39 7.63 -9.16
C PHE A 232 -2.96 7.96 -8.73
N SER A 233 -2.61 7.56 -7.51
CA SER A 233 -1.27 7.65 -6.94
C SER A 233 -0.73 6.27 -6.57
N VAL A 234 0.52 5.99 -6.91
CA VAL A 234 1.20 4.75 -6.52
C VAL A 234 1.59 4.82 -5.05
N GLN A 235 0.81 4.18 -4.19
CA GLN A 235 1.00 4.23 -2.74
C GLN A 235 1.25 2.85 -2.14
N ASP A 236 1.08 1.81 -2.94
CA ASP A 236 1.22 0.43 -2.51
C ASP A 236 2.05 -0.38 -3.52
N ARG A 237 2.53 -1.55 -3.08
CA ARG A 237 3.36 -2.44 -3.90
C ARG A 237 2.59 -3.71 -4.22
N GLY A 238 2.40 -3.99 -5.51
CA GLY A 238 1.76 -5.22 -5.95
C GLY A 238 2.65 -6.43 -5.66
N THR A 239 2.09 -7.48 -5.06
CA THR A 239 2.82 -8.72 -4.76
C THR A 239 2.92 -9.67 -5.97
N LYS A 240 2.08 -9.47 -6.99
CA LYS A 240 1.91 -10.35 -8.16
C LYS A 240 2.33 -9.72 -9.50
N GLY A 241 2.90 -8.52 -9.47
CA GLY A 241 3.16 -7.73 -10.66
C GLY A 241 4.61 -7.32 -10.75
N VAL A 242 5.45 -8.14 -11.35
CA VAL A 242 6.68 -7.65 -11.99
C VAL A 242 6.27 -7.09 -13.35
N GLY A 243 6.66 -5.86 -13.66
CA GLY A 243 6.42 -5.21 -14.94
C GLY A 243 5.11 -4.41 -15.02
N LYS A 244 4.39 -4.54 -16.15
CA LYS A 244 3.26 -3.67 -16.51
C LYS A 244 1.92 -4.12 -15.91
N HIS A 245 1.78 -4.00 -14.59
CA HIS A 245 0.55 -4.32 -13.84
C HIS A 245 0.23 -3.20 -12.84
N VAL A 246 -1.05 -2.80 -12.79
CA VAL A 246 -1.63 -1.95 -11.74
C VAL A 246 -2.78 -2.67 -11.04
N ASP A 247 -2.84 -2.56 -9.71
CA ASP A 247 -3.93 -3.07 -8.89
C ASP A 247 -4.67 -1.87 -8.27
N VAL A 248 -5.96 -1.72 -8.57
CA VAL A 248 -6.74 -0.56 -8.11
C VAL A 248 -7.36 -0.84 -6.76
N PHE A 249 -7.07 0.03 -5.78
CA PHE A 249 -7.68 -0.05 -4.47
C PHE A 249 -9.09 0.52 -4.50
N THR A 250 -10.10 -0.30 -4.21
CA THR A 250 -11.51 0.09 -4.31
C THR A 250 -12.17 0.34 -2.95
N GLY A 251 -11.48 0.00 -1.86
CA GLY A 251 -12.04 0.03 -0.51
C GLY A 251 -13.05 -1.10 -0.33
N GLN A 252 -14.29 -0.95 -0.77
CA GLN A 252 -15.34 -1.94 -0.49
C GLN A 252 -15.46 -2.99 -1.60
N GLU A 253 -15.81 -4.24 -1.25
CA GLU A 253 -16.05 -5.32 -2.22
C GLU A 253 -17.25 -5.00 -3.14
N SER A 254 -18.26 -4.27 -2.64
CA SER A 254 -19.37 -3.75 -3.45
C SER A 254 -18.89 -2.83 -4.57
N VAL A 255 -18.01 -1.89 -4.26
CA VAL A 255 -17.38 -0.96 -5.22
C VAL A 255 -16.53 -1.74 -6.21
N THR A 256 -15.77 -2.74 -5.74
CA THR A 256 -15.00 -3.65 -6.60
C THR A 256 -15.85 -4.31 -7.67
N ARG A 257 -17.01 -4.86 -7.29
CA ARG A 257 -17.91 -5.53 -8.24
C ARG A 257 -18.43 -4.56 -9.31
N VAL A 258 -18.80 -3.34 -8.93
CA VAL A 258 -19.27 -2.31 -9.87
C VAL A 258 -18.13 -1.88 -10.80
N TRP A 259 -16.96 -1.58 -10.26
CA TRP A 259 -15.84 -1.11 -11.07
C TRP A 259 -15.32 -2.20 -12.02
N ASN A 260 -15.27 -3.46 -11.57
CA ASN A 260 -14.88 -4.58 -12.40
C ASN A 260 -15.92 -4.96 -13.47
N SER A 261 -17.20 -4.57 -13.34
CA SER A 261 -18.17 -4.75 -14.43
C SER A 261 -18.02 -3.68 -15.51
N LEU A 262 -17.57 -2.48 -15.15
CA LEU A 262 -17.39 -1.34 -16.05
C LEU A 262 -16.00 -1.35 -16.73
N VAL A 263 -14.95 -1.71 -16.00
CA VAL A 263 -13.59 -1.88 -16.50
C VAL A 263 -13.11 -3.27 -16.07
N PRO A 264 -13.34 -4.33 -16.87
CA PRO A 264 -13.01 -5.68 -16.44
C PRO A 264 -11.52 -5.88 -16.18
N SER A 265 -11.22 -6.64 -15.13
CA SER A 265 -9.86 -7.06 -14.81
C SER A 265 -9.21 -7.79 -15.98
N ASN A 266 -7.89 -7.68 -16.08
CA ASN A 266 -7.03 -8.32 -17.07
C ASN A 266 -7.26 -7.92 -18.53
N GLN A 267 -8.07 -6.90 -18.82
CA GLN A 267 -8.24 -6.35 -20.17
C GLN A 267 -7.12 -5.37 -20.56
N GLY A 268 -6.47 -4.81 -19.54
CA GLY A 268 -5.38 -3.88 -19.69
C GLY A 268 -5.86 -2.44 -19.84
N VAL A 269 -5.24 -1.54 -19.09
CA VAL A 269 -5.55 -0.11 -19.03
C VAL A 269 -4.35 0.73 -19.45
N THR A 270 -4.62 1.90 -20.00
CA THR A 270 -3.59 2.79 -20.54
C THR A 270 -2.99 3.62 -19.42
N ILE A 271 -1.67 3.54 -19.24
CA ILE A 271 -0.98 4.39 -18.25
C ILE A 271 -0.41 5.64 -18.93
N VAL A 272 -0.80 6.80 -18.42
CA VAL A 272 -0.31 8.11 -18.89
C VAL A 272 0.31 8.86 -17.71
N LEU A 273 1.60 9.17 -17.82
CA LEU A 273 2.29 10.06 -16.87
C LEU A 273 2.16 11.52 -17.28
N ASP A 274 2.38 12.42 -16.32
CA ASP A 274 2.43 13.87 -16.54
C ASP A 274 1.18 14.44 -17.22
N SER A 275 0.04 13.76 -17.06
CA SER A 275 -1.23 14.24 -17.58
C SER A 275 -1.66 15.49 -16.80
N PRO A 276 -2.01 16.60 -17.49
CA PRO A 276 -2.46 17.83 -16.83
C PRO A 276 -3.78 17.65 -16.06
N LYS A 277 -4.52 16.55 -16.29
CA LYS A 277 -5.70 16.19 -15.47
C LYS A 277 -5.31 15.87 -14.03
N CYS A 278 -4.19 15.18 -13.82
CA CYS A 278 -3.77 14.75 -12.48
C CYS A 278 -2.95 15.78 -11.72
N GLN A 279 -2.53 16.87 -12.37
CA GLN A 279 -1.91 18.01 -11.71
C GLN A 279 -2.93 18.88 -10.95
N ARG A 280 -4.21 18.79 -11.31
CA ARG A 280 -5.31 19.56 -10.71
C ARG A 280 -6.15 18.75 -9.73
N ALA A 281 -5.94 17.44 -9.67
CA ALA A 281 -6.61 16.59 -8.71
C ALA A 281 -5.98 16.82 -7.33
N PRO A 282 -6.77 17.03 -6.26
CA PRO A 282 -6.25 17.02 -4.91
C PRO A 282 -5.73 15.61 -4.63
N LEU A 283 -4.41 15.41 -4.71
CA LEU A 283 -3.80 14.21 -4.16
C LEU A 283 -4.04 14.27 -2.64
N PRO A 284 -4.40 13.15 -1.99
CA PRO A 284 -4.37 13.11 -0.54
C PRO A 284 -2.97 13.52 -0.11
N SER A 285 -2.88 14.60 0.67
CA SER A 285 -1.61 15.13 1.17
C SER A 285 -0.89 14.01 1.91
N MET A 286 0.18 13.48 1.32
CA MET A 286 1.11 12.64 2.05
C MET A 286 1.56 13.45 3.28
N PRO A 287 1.43 12.93 4.51
CA PRO A 287 2.07 13.60 5.64
C PRO A 287 3.56 13.69 5.31
N ALA A 288 4.13 14.89 5.47
CA ALA A 288 5.56 15.08 5.32
C ALA A 288 6.30 14.07 6.23
N PRO A 289 7.46 13.53 5.80
CA PRO A 289 8.24 12.65 6.65
C PRO A 289 8.48 13.34 8.00
N GLU A 290 8.02 12.72 9.08
CA GLU A 290 8.14 13.28 10.42
C GLU A 290 9.65 13.44 10.72
N PRO A 291 10.13 14.66 11.05
CA PRO A 291 11.55 14.86 11.33
C PRO A 291 11.95 13.98 12.52
N PRO A 292 13.18 13.43 12.53
CA PRO A 292 13.63 12.53 13.59
C PRO A 292 13.45 13.22 14.95
N ARG A 293 12.60 12.64 15.81
CA ARG A 293 12.37 13.15 17.16
C ARG A 293 13.71 13.15 17.90
N LYS A 294 14.18 14.34 18.27
CA LYS A 294 15.31 14.49 19.18
C LYS A 294 14.97 13.73 20.46
N ARG A 295 15.72 12.68 20.77
CA ARG A 295 15.67 12.05 22.10
C ARG A 295 16.06 13.12 23.11
N GLU A 296 15.08 13.62 23.87
CA GLU A 296 15.37 14.30 25.12
C GLU A 296 16.11 13.31 26.02
N ARG A 297 17.38 13.61 26.27
CA ARG A 297 18.16 12.96 27.32
C ARG A 297 17.45 13.29 28.62
N ARG A 298 16.77 12.29 29.18
CA ARG A 298 16.33 12.34 30.56
C ARG A 298 17.58 12.10 31.39
N ASP A 299 18.17 13.18 31.89
CA ASP A 299 19.26 13.13 32.84
C ASP A 299 18.77 12.39 34.09
N SER A 300 19.32 11.19 34.29
CA SER A 300 19.16 10.41 35.50
C SER A 300 20.28 10.77 36.46
N GLU A 301 20.10 11.87 37.19
CA GLU A 301 20.74 12.08 38.49
C GLU A 301 19.78 11.55 39.56
N GLY A 302 20.20 10.51 40.29
CA GLY A 302 19.42 10.01 41.42
C GLY A 302 19.86 8.65 41.96
N ARG A 303 20.79 8.71 42.92
CA ARG A 303 21.26 7.68 43.88
C ARG A 303 22.33 6.70 43.43
#